data_AF-A0A7C1I4W3-F1
#
_entry.id   AF-A0A7C1I4W3-F1
#
_cell.length_a   1.000
_cell.length_b   1.000
_cell.length_c   1.000
_cell.angle_alpha   90.00
_cell.angle_beta   90.00
_cell.angle_gamma   90.00
#
_symmetry.space_group_name_H-M   'P 1'
#
loop_
_entity.id
_entity.type
_entity.pdbx_description
1 polymer ?
#
loop_
_entity_poly.entity_id
_entity_poly.type
_entity_poly.pdbx_seq_one_letter_code
_entity_poly.pdbx_strand_id
1 'polypeptide(L)'
;EGDLRADLGSYVTPESIQDLDISREVSSNAFNMITKFTLMTTTTSKAIAVYRARLLYLRYAEAVNRAGKPNLAFAVLKNGLNSTTLAVDTIVPRAEKYREFNATTGTFYDYVNFEDIVFNNNIGVHAGGCGNVRFSTDYIIPALASLQDSILFVEDKVIEELALETAFEGNRFHDLIRIAFRRNDPAYLSNRVAEKYTDNKEAIRTKLMDENNWYLR
;
A
#
# COMPACT_ATOMS: atom_id res chain seq x y z
N GLU A 1 -10.12 7.30 -12.16
CA GLU A 1 -8.78 7.25 -12.79
C GLU A 1 -7.98 6.13 -12.15
N GLY A 2 -7.30 5.29 -12.95
CA GLY A 2 -6.51 4.15 -12.46
C GLY A 2 -5.00 4.44 -12.35
N ASP A 3 -4.56 5.63 -12.77
CA ASP A 3 -3.16 6.06 -12.69
C ASP A 3 -2.89 6.67 -11.31
N LEU A 4 -1.93 6.10 -10.57
CA LEU A 4 -1.49 6.60 -9.26
C LEU A 4 -0.86 8.01 -9.32
N ARG A 5 -0.66 8.57 -10.51
CA ARG A 5 -0.08 9.89 -10.80
C ARG A 5 -1.10 10.92 -11.33
N ALA A 6 -2.37 10.54 -11.54
CA ALA A 6 -3.39 11.47 -12.04
C ALA A 6 -3.77 12.56 -11.01
N ASP A 7 -4.75 13.41 -11.32
CA ASP A 7 -5.13 14.56 -10.48
C ASP A 7 -5.61 14.17 -9.06
N LEU A 8 -6.06 12.92 -8.88
CA LEU A 8 -6.39 12.30 -7.57
C LEU A 8 -5.28 11.37 -7.04
N GLY A 9 -4.10 11.43 -7.66
CA GLY A 9 -2.89 10.71 -7.31
C GLY A 9 -2.25 11.21 -6.03
N SER A 10 -1.36 10.40 -5.49
CA SER A 10 -0.71 10.68 -4.20
C SER A 10 0.38 11.75 -4.29
N TYR A 11 0.78 12.15 -5.50
CA TYR A 11 1.86 13.08 -5.79
C TYR A 11 1.40 14.07 -6.85
N VAL A 12 1.72 15.35 -6.66
CA VAL A 12 1.42 16.41 -7.62
C VAL A 12 2.69 16.73 -8.40
N THR A 13 2.57 16.86 -9.72
CA THR A 13 3.63 17.46 -10.53
C THR A 13 3.54 18.99 -10.40
N PRO A 14 4.68 19.71 -10.33
CA PRO A 14 4.69 21.15 -10.06
C PRO A 14 3.83 22.00 -11.00
N GLU A 15 3.60 21.53 -12.22
CA GLU A 15 2.89 22.24 -13.27
C GLU A 15 1.41 22.48 -12.96
N SER A 16 0.79 21.70 -12.06
CA SER A 16 -0.62 21.88 -11.66
C SER A 16 -0.83 22.78 -10.44
N ILE A 17 0.24 23.36 -9.88
CA ILE A 17 0.19 24.29 -8.73
C ILE A 17 0.71 25.68 -9.15
N GLN A 18 0.08 26.31 -10.15
CA GLN A 18 0.40 27.71 -10.47
C GLN A 18 -0.35 28.73 -9.59
N ASP A 19 -1.43 28.34 -8.91
CA ASP A 19 -2.34 29.31 -8.24
C ASP A 19 -2.61 29.05 -6.74
N LEU A 20 -1.88 28.15 -6.09
CA LEU A 20 -1.98 28.03 -4.62
C LEU A 20 -0.84 28.82 -4.00
N ASP A 21 -1.20 30.01 -3.52
CA ASP A 21 -0.39 31.02 -2.83
C ASP A 21 0.31 30.43 -1.59
N ILE A 22 1.41 29.72 -1.82
CA ILE A 22 2.39 29.36 -0.81
C ILE A 22 3.49 30.40 -0.94
N SER A 23 3.64 31.24 0.08
CA SER A 23 4.63 32.33 0.19
C SER A 23 6.10 31.86 0.25
N ARG A 24 6.46 30.90 -0.58
CA ARG A 24 7.81 30.42 -0.83
C ARG A 24 7.92 30.39 -2.34
N GLU A 25 8.75 31.24 -2.93
CA GLU A 25 9.01 31.25 -4.38
C GLU A 25 9.23 29.80 -4.85
N VAL A 26 8.19 29.22 -5.47
CA VAL A 26 8.30 27.93 -6.11
C VAL A 26 9.00 28.23 -7.42
N SER A 27 10.33 28.17 -7.40
CA SER A 27 11.09 28.17 -8.65
C SER A 27 10.54 27.05 -9.52
N SER A 28 10.53 27.26 -10.83
CA SER A 28 10.10 26.31 -11.88
C SER A 28 10.82 24.96 -11.87
N ASN A 29 11.61 24.67 -10.83
CA ASN A 29 12.36 23.45 -10.57
C ASN A 29 11.74 22.65 -9.40
N ALA A 30 10.43 22.74 -9.17
CA ALA A 30 9.82 22.11 -8.01
C ALA A 30 9.94 20.58 -8.03
N PHE A 31 10.28 20.02 -6.87
CA PHE A 31 10.42 18.60 -6.65
C PHE A 31 9.03 17.93 -6.63
N ASN A 32 8.93 16.67 -7.06
CA ASN A 32 7.72 15.86 -6.88
C ASN A 32 7.31 15.87 -5.39
N MET A 33 6.21 16.54 -5.03
CA MET A 33 5.72 16.63 -3.65
C MET A 33 4.54 15.66 -3.45
N ILE A 34 4.45 15.09 -2.24
CA ILE A 34 3.29 14.25 -1.87
C ILE A 34 2.09 15.17 -1.66
N THR A 35 1.00 14.95 -2.43
CA THR A 35 -0.24 15.75 -2.46
C THR A 35 -0.81 16.00 -1.06
N LYS A 36 -0.71 15.02 -0.15
CA LYS A 36 -1.26 15.17 1.21
C LYS A 36 -0.58 16.30 2.00
N PHE A 37 0.72 16.53 1.82
CA PHE A 37 1.43 17.57 2.56
C PHE A 37 1.20 18.97 1.98
N THR A 38 0.87 19.07 0.69
CA THR A 38 0.50 20.35 0.05
C THR A 38 -0.94 20.74 0.36
N LEU A 39 -1.84 19.76 0.56
CA LEU A 39 -3.24 20.00 0.94
C LEU A 39 -3.46 20.28 2.44
N MET A 40 -2.45 20.07 3.28
CA MET A 40 -2.47 20.32 4.73
C MET A 40 -1.60 21.53 5.11
N THR A 41 -1.79 22.67 4.44
CA THR A 41 -1.05 23.91 4.77
C THR A 41 -1.89 24.83 5.66
N THR A 42 -1.21 25.60 6.51
CA THR A 42 -1.85 26.37 7.60
C THR A 42 -2.64 27.60 7.12
N THR A 43 -2.45 28.02 5.87
CA THR A 43 -2.96 29.31 5.37
C THR A 43 -4.19 29.20 4.48
N THR A 44 -4.37 28.14 3.69
CA THR A 44 -5.43 28.12 2.65
C THR A 44 -6.16 26.79 2.44
N SER A 45 -5.64 25.65 2.89
CA SER A 45 -6.32 24.35 2.74
C SER A 45 -6.20 23.46 3.97
N LYS A 46 -7.36 23.06 4.51
CA LYS A 46 -7.52 22.06 5.57
C LYS A 46 -8.16 20.79 5.01
N ALA A 47 -7.68 20.31 3.87
CA ALA A 47 -8.25 19.12 3.24
C ALA A 47 -7.63 17.87 3.87
N ILE A 48 -8.46 17.08 4.57
CA ILE A 48 -8.09 15.77 5.09
C ILE A 48 -8.48 14.73 4.04
N ALA A 49 -7.49 14.06 3.47
CA ALA A 49 -7.74 12.97 2.54
C ALA A 49 -8.30 11.77 3.30
N VAL A 50 -9.60 11.48 3.11
CA VAL A 50 -10.27 10.33 3.72
C VAL A 50 -9.86 9.02 3.04
N TYR A 51 -9.66 9.05 1.72
CA TYR A 51 -9.27 7.88 0.94
C TYR A 51 -8.51 8.32 -0.32
N ARG A 52 -7.39 7.66 -0.62
CA ARG A 52 -6.55 7.94 -1.80
C ARG A 52 -6.33 6.68 -2.62
N ALA A 53 -5.96 6.86 -3.89
CA ALA A 53 -5.74 5.75 -4.81
C ALA A 53 -4.75 4.71 -4.25
N ARG A 54 -3.62 5.12 -3.63
CA ARG A 54 -2.68 4.16 -3.06
C ARG A 54 -3.24 3.35 -1.89
N LEU A 55 -4.11 3.94 -1.07
CA LEU A 55 -4.83 3.18 -0.03
C LEU A 55 -5.74 2.13 -0.66
N LEU A 56 -6.46 2.46 -1.75
CA LEU A 56 -7.25 1.50 -2.51
C LEU A 56 -6.42 0.32 -3.01
N TYR A 57 -5.28 0.60 -3.64
CA TYR A 57 -4.37 -0.45 -4.16
C TYR A 57 -3.82 -1.33 -3.04
N LEU A 58 -3.48 -0.76 -1.88
CA LEU A 58 -3.01 -1.55 -0.73
C LEU A 58 -4.13 -2.42 -0.12
N ARG A 59 -5.37 -1.93 -0.08
CA ARG A 59 -6.53 -2.76 0.30
C ARG A 59 -6.78 -3.88 -0.69
N TYR A 60 -6.64 -3.60 -1.99
CA TYR A 60 -6.75 -4.59 -3.05
C TYR A 60 -5.63 -5.66 -2.92
N ALA A 61 -4.37 -5.24 -2.75
CA ALA A 61 -3.23 -6.13 -2.56
C ALA A 61 -3.46 -7.08 -1.38
N GLU A 62 -4.01 -6.54 -0.30
CA GLU A 62 -4.34 -7.34 0.86
C GLU A 62 -5.45 -8.36 0.61
N ALA A 63 -6.51 -7.97 -0.10
CA ALA A 63 -7.62 -8.84 -0.43
C ALA A 63 -7.16 -9.99 -1.33
N VAL A 64 -6.37 -9.71 -2.37
CA VAL A 64 -5.87 -10.76 -3.27
C VAL A 64 -4.82 -11.65 -2.60
N ASN A 65 -3.99 -11.10 -1.71
CA ASN A 65 -3.08 -11.91 -0.89
C ASN A 65 -3.87 -12.94 -0.08
N ARG A 66 -4.95 -12.51 0.59
CA ARG A 66 -5.83 -13.40 1.36
C ARG A 66 -6.65 -14.35 0.49
N ALA A 67 -6.85 -14.05 -0.79
CA ALA A 67 -7.40 -14.97 -1.77
C ALA A 67 -6.38 -16.03 -2.27
N GLY A 68 -5.20 -16.12 -1.65
CA GLY A 68 -4.16 -17.08 -2.00
C GLY A 68 -3.29 -16.67 -3.18
N LYS A 69 -3.20 -15.36 -3.45
CA LYS A 69 -2.47 -14.79 -4.60
C LYS A 69 -1.35 -13.84 -4.14
N PRO A 70 -0.32 -14.36 -3.44
CA PRO A 70 0.73 -13.53 -2.85
C PRO A 70 1.60 -12.82 -3.88
N ASN A 71 1.87 -13.42 -5.05
CA ASN A 71 2.68 -12.77 -6.09
C ASN A 71 1.92 -11.63 -6.77
N LEU A 72 0.61 -11.81 -7.01
CA LEU A 72 -0.25 -10.73 -7.50
C LEU A 72 -0.31 -9.56 -6.52
N ALA A 73 -0.47 -9.85 -5.22
CA ALA A 73 -0.42 -8.84 -4.17
C ALA A 73 0.93 -8.13 -4.14
N PHE A 74 2.02 -8.88 -4.23
CA PHE A 74 3.37 -8.33 -4.22
C PHE A 74 3.68 -7.50 -5.47
N ALA A 75 3.10 -7.82 -6.62
CA ALA A 75 3.20 -7.01 -7.84
C ALA A 75 2.59 -5.61 -7.65
N VAL A 76 1.54 -5.44 -6.84
CA VAL A 76 1.01 -4.11 -6.46
C VAL A 76 2.06 -3.29 -5.70
N LEU A 77 2.81 -3.94 -4.82
CA LEU A 77 3.84 -3.27 -4.02
C LEU A 77 5.07 -2.91 -4.88
N LYS A 78 5.58 -3.89 -5.65
CA LYS A 78 6.87 -3.78 -6.34
C LYS A 78 6.77 -3.24 -7.76
N ASN A 79 5.92 -3.84 -8.60
CA ASN A 79 5.99 -3.66 -10.06
C ASN A 79 4.97 -2.64 -10.59
N GLY A 80 3.81 -2.54 -9.94
CA GLY A 80 2.63 -1.88 -10.48
C GLY A 80 1.85 -2.80 -11.41
N LEU A 81 0.52 -2.67 -11.42
CA LEU A 81 -0.35 -3.52 -12.21
C LEU A 81 -0.69 -2.84 -13.54
N ASN A 82 -0.20 -3.43 -14.62
CA ASN A 82 -0.43 -3.02 -16.00
C ASN A 82 -0.28 -4.25 -16.92
N SER A 83 -0.65 -4.12 -18.19
CA SER A 83 -0.57 -5.20 -19.18
C SER A 83 0.83 -5.84 -19.24
N THR A 84 1.90 -5.04 -19.22
CA THR A 84 3.30 -5.52 -19.27
C THR A 84 3.67 -6.36 -18.04
N THR A 85 3.32 -5.91 -16.83
CA THR A 85 3.56 -6.67 -15.60
C THR A 85 2.78 -7.99 -15.63
N LEU A 86 1.51 -7.94 -16.05
CA LEU A 86 0.65 -9.12 -16.10
C LEU A 86 1.05 -10.10 -17.21
N ALA A 87 1.77 -9.67 -18.24
CA ALA A 87 2.31 -10.57 -19.27
C ALA A 87 3.47 -11.45 -18.76
N VAL A 88 4.15 -11.05 -17.68
CA VAL A 88 5.34 -11.76 -17.17
C VAL A 88 4.97 -12.78 -16.10
N ASP A 89 4.99 -14.06 -16.46
CA ASP A 89 4.62 -15.19 -15.59
C ASP A 89 5.56 -15.37 -14.38
N THR A 90 6.78 -14.84 -14.45
CA THR A 90 7.73 -14.84 -13.31
C THR A 90 7.43 -13.75 -12.28
N ILE A 91 6.64 -12.73 -12.62
CA ILE A 91 6.19 -11.69 -11.68
C ILE A 91 4.84 -12.09 -11.08
N VAL A 92 3.86 -12.41 -11.94
CA VAL A 92 2.56 -12.92 -11.50
C VAL A 92 2.30 -14.26 -12.18
N PRO A 93 2.37 -15.38 -11.45
CA PRO A 93 2.11 -16.70 -11.99
C PRO A 93 0.71 -16.80 -12.60
N ARG A 94 0.59 -17.61 -13.66
CA ARG A 94 -0.68 -17.84 -14.38
C ARG A 94 -1.82 -18.25 -13.45
N ALA A 95 -1.54 -19.11 -12.48
CA ALA A 95 -2.51 -19.56 -11.47
C ALA A 95 -3.06 -18.44 -10.59
N GLU A 96 -2.34 -17.33 -10.45
CA GLU A 96 -2.79 -16.20 -9.64
C GLU A 96 -3.66 -15.23 -10.43
N LYS A 97 -3.46 -15.09 -11.74
CA LYS A 97 -4.15 -14.07 -12.56
C LYS A 97 -5.28 -14.60 -13.45
N TYR A 98 -5.28 -15.88 -13.81
CA TYR A 98 -6.27 -16.45 -14.70
C TYR A 98 -7.22 -17.42 -13.98
N ARG A 99 -8.51 -17.36 -14.30
CA ARG A 99 -9.51 -18.34 -13.86
C ARG A 99 -9.39 -19.66 -14.63
N GLU A 100 -9.03 -19.55 -15.90
CA GLU A 100 -8.86 -20.63 -16.86
C GLU A 100 -7.63 -20.29 -17.69
N PHE A 101 -6.68 -21.21 -17.82
CA PHE A 101 -5.45 -20.98 -18.56
C PHE A 101 -4.84 -22.26 -19.09
N ASN A 102 -4.06 -22.12 -20.16
CA ASN A 102 -3.10 -23.11 -20.63
C ASN A 102 -1.69 -22.50 -20.60
N ALA A 103 -0.72 -23.14 -21.25
CA ALA A 103 0.68 -22.68 -21.27
C ALA A 103 0.89 -21.32 -21.98
N THR A 104 -0.07 -20.85 -22.78
CA THR A 104 0.08 -19.68 -23.66
C THR A 104 -1.02 -18.64 -23.46
N THR A 105 -2.28 -19.06 -23.37
CA THR A 105 -3.44 -18.17 -23.19
C THR A 105 -4.15 -18.41 -21.86
N GLY A 106 -4.97 -17.45 -21.43
CA GLY A 106 -5.79 -17.56 -20.24
C GLY A 106 -6.80 -16.43 -20.18
N THR A 107 -7.85 -16.61 -19.37
CA THR A 107 -8.85 -15.58 -19.14
C THR A 107 -8.70 -15.03 -17.74
N PHE A 108 -8.52 -13.70 -17.63
CA PHE A 108 -8.32 -13.04 -16.34
C PHE A 108 -9.53 -13.25 -15.42
N TYR A 109 -9.25 -13.19 -14.12
CA TYR A 109 -10.30 -12.85 -13.16
C TYR A 109 -10.72 -11.39 -13.39
N ASP A 110 -12.01 -11.09 -13.23
CA ASP A 110 -12.55 -9.73 -13.50
C ASP A 110 -11.86 -8.65 -12.64
N TYR A 111 -11.46 -9.01 -11.42
CA TYR A 111 -10.75 -8.11 -10.49
C TYR A 111 -9.23 -8.03 -10.75
N VAL A 112 -8.68 -8.73 -11.75
CA VAL A 112 -7.24 -8.77 -12.08
C VAL A 112 -6.95 -8.21 -13.48
N ASN A 113 -7.97 -7.77 -14.23
CA ASN A 113 -7.75 -7.21 -15.55
C ASN A 113 -7.25 -5.76 -15.46
N PHE A 114 -5.95 -5.56 -15.71
CA PHE A 114 -5.29 -4.25 -15.82
C PHE A 114 -4.71 -4.02 -17.23
N GLU A 115 -5.36 -4.56 -18.26
CA GLU A 115 -4.93 -4.41 -19.66
C GLU A 115 -5.31 -3.06 -20.29
N ASP A 116 -6.25 -2.34 -19.69
CA ASP A 116 -6.68 -1.03 -20.18
C ASP A 116 -5.52 -0.02 -20.14
N ILE A 117 -5.45 0.85 -21.17
CA ILE A 117 -4.44 1.90 -21.31
C ILE A 117 -4.36 2.84 -20.09
N VAL A 118 -5.44 3.01 -19.34
CA VAL A 118 -5.45 3.81 -18.11
C VAL A 118 -4.48 3.28 -17.04
N PHE A 119 -4.06 2.02 -17.12
CA PHE A 119 -3.13 1.40 -16.19
C PHE A 119 -1.68 1.34 -16.70
N ASN A 120 -1.38 1.74 -17.94
CA ASN A 120 -0.03 1.62 -18.51
C ASN A 120 1.07 2.30 -17.69
N ASN A 121 0.67 3.33 -16.94
CA ASN A 121 1.53 4.15 -16.11
C ASN A 121 1.56 3.72 -14.64
N ASN A 122 0.81 2.67 -14.29
CA ASN A 122 0.73 2.20 -12.92
C ASN A 122 2.07 1.61 -12.47
N ILE A 123 2.55 2.08 -11.32
CA ILE A 123 3.83 1.70 -10.71
C ILE A 123 3.60 1.06 -9.35
N GLY A 124 4.58 0.30 -8.88
CA GLY A 124 4.54 -0.27 -7.54
C GLY A 124 4.45 0.82 -6.48
N VAL A 125 3.61 0.63 -5.47
CA VAL A 125 3.45 1.59 -4.37
C VAL A 125 4.81 1.90 -3.72
N HIS A 126 5.63 0.87 -3.55
CA HIS A 126 6.96 0.97 -2.94
C HIS A 126 7.92 1.87 -3.74
N ALA A 127 7.79 1.89 -5.08
CA ALA A 127 8.58 2.77 -5.94
C ALA A 127 8.34 4.26 -5.64
N GLY A 128 7.18 4.60 -5.07
CA GLY A 128 6.87 5.95 -4.63
C GLY A 128 7.73 6.45 -3.46
N GLY A 129 8.28 5.54 -2.65
CA GLY A 129 9.12 5.85 -1.48
C GLY A 129 10.61 5.64 -1.73
N CYS A 130 11.00 4.57 -2.43
CA CYS A 130 12.39 4.21 -2.68
C CYS A 130 12.94 4.66 -4.05
N GLY A 131 12.10 5.30 -4.87
CA GLY A 131 12.44 5.68 -6.24
C GLY A 131 12.43 4.47 -7.16
N ASN A 132 13.59 4.09 -7.71
CA ASN A 132 13.63 2.98 -8.67
C ASN A 132 13.71 1.63 -7.97
N VAL A 133 12.54 1.03 -7.79
CA VAL A 133 12.32 -0.30 -7.19
C VAL A 133 13.13 -1.44 -7.83
N ARG A 134 13.63 -1.30 -9.06
CA ARG A 134 14.49 -2.31 -9.70
C ARG A 134 15.84 -2.47 -9.00
N PHE A 135 16.29 -1.46 -8.25
CA PHE A 135 17.51 -1.54 -7.46
C PHE A 135 17.29 -2.15 -6.08
N SER A 136 16.05 -2.34 -5.64
CA SER A 136 15.73 -3.12 -4.45
C SER A 136 15.65 -4.60 -4.81
N THR A 137 16.85 -5.19 -4.92
CA THR A 137 17.05 -6.61 -5.26
C THR A 137 16.60 -7.54 -4.14
N ASP A 138 16.57 -7.05 -2.91
CA ASP A 138 16.16 -7.72 -1.69
C ASP A 138 14.64 -7.73 -1.47
N TYR A 139 13.90 -6.81 -2.11
CA TYR A 139 12.44 -6.75 -2.01
C TYR A 139 11.78 -7.82 -2.88
N ILE A 140 11.88 -9.07 -2.46
CA ILE A 140 11.30 -10.26 -3.10
C ILE A 140 10.59 -11.12 -2.05
N ILE A 141 9.66 -11.96 -2.50
CA ILE A 141 9.12 -13.03 -1.66
C ILE A 141 10.21 -14.11 -1.57
N PRO A 142 10.72 -14.46 -0.37
CA PRO A 142 11.70 -15.51 -0.24
C PRO A 142 11.09 -16.88 -0.55
N ALA A 143 11.94 -17.88 -0.78
CA ALA A 143 11.48 -19.27 -0.88
C ALA A 143 10.96 -19.73 0.50
N LEU A 144 9.65 -19.83 0.63
CA LEU A 144 8.96 -20.20 1.87
C LEU A 144 8.37 -21.62 1.76
N ALA A 145 8.22 -22.28 2.91
CA ALA A 145 7.83 -23.69 2.97
C ALA A 145 6.40 -23.95 2.50
N SER A 146 5.49 -22.98 2.70
CA SER A 146 4.09 -23.10 2.32
C SER A 146 3.53 -21.83 1.68
N LEU A 147 2.41 -22.01 0.97
CA LEU A 147 1.61 -20.88 0.48
C LEU A 147 1.14 -19.99 1.65
N GLN A 148 0.79 -20.59 2.79
CA GLN A 148 0.35 -19.86 3.97
C GLN A 148 1.46 -18.93 4.51
N ASP A 149 2.72 -19.39 4.53
CA ASP A 149 3.85 -18.57 4.93
C ASP A 149 4.06 -17.40 3.98
N SER A 150 3.88 -17.63 2.67
CA SER A 150 3.96 -16.57 1.65
C SER A 150 2.86 -15.53 1.84
N ILE A 151 1.64 -15.97 2.17
CA ILE A 151 0.52 -15.08 2.48
C ILE A 151 0.83 -14.23 3.72
N LEU A 152 1.35 -14.84 4.80
CA LEU A 152 1.71 -14.10 6.01
C LEU A 152 2.84 -13.09 5.77
N PHE A 153 3.88 -13.49 5.03
CA PHE A 153 4.98 -12.62 4.64
C PHE A 153 4.49 -11.41 3.84
N VAL A 154 3.71 -11.64 2.78
CA VAL A 154 3.19 -10.56 1.94
C VAL A 154 2.21 -9.69 2.72
N GLU A 155 1.42 -10.25 3.64
CA GLU A 155 0.54 -9.45 4.51
C GLU A 155 1.33 -8.49 5.39
N ASP A 156 2.43 -8.95 6.00
CA ASP A 156 3.30 -8.06 6.78
C ASP A 156 3.94 -6.98 5.89
N LYS A 157 4.33 -7.29 4.65
CA LYS A 157 4.79 -6.28 3.67
C LYS A 157 3.73 -5.27 3.28
N VAL A 158 2.48 -5.68 3.08
CA VAL A 158 1.37 -4.77 2.80
C VAL A 158 1.12 -3.84 4.01
N ILE A 159 1.22 -4.35 5.23
CA ILE A 159 1.02 -3.56 6.46
C ILE A 159 2.17 -2.60 6.75
N GLU A 160 3.41 -2.97 6.39
CA GLU A 160 4.55 -2.05 6.37
C GLU A 160 4.30 -0.91 5.38
N GLU A 161 3.92 -1.22 4.15
CA GLU A 161 3.68 -0.22 3.10
C GLU A 161 2.50 0.70 3.43
N LEU A 162 1.40 0.16 4.00
CA LEU A 162 0.30 0.95 4.53
C LEU A 162 0.77 1.97 5.58
N ALA A 163 1.69 1.59 6.47
CA ALA A 163 2.22 2.52 7.47
C ALA A 163 3.00 3.69 6.84
N LEU A 164 3.80 3.40 5.82
CA LEU A 164 4.63 4.39 5.12
C LEU A 164 3.77 5.32 4.28
N GLU A 165 2.89 4.77 3.46
CA GLU A 165 2.06 5.50 2.52
C GLU A 165 1.04 6.40 3.23
N THR A 166 0.40 5.88 4.29
CA THR A 166 -0.69 6.56 5.00
C THR A 166 -0.26 7.26 6.29
N ALA A 167 1.04 7.52 6.45
CA ALA A 167 1.54 8.31 7.57
C ALA A 167 0.78 9.63 7.67
N PHE A 168 0.33 9.97 8.89
CA PHE A 168 -0.50 11.14 9.23
C PHE A 168 -1.95 11.12 8.71
N GLU A 169 -2.46 9.99 8.23
CA GLU A 169 -3.85 9.86 7.74
C GLU A 169 -4.77 9.11 8.73
N GLY A 170 -4.26 8.72 9.90
CA GLY A 170 -5.06 8.03 10.92
C GLY A 170 -5.36 6.55 10.65
N ASN A 171 -4.82 5.97 9.56
CA ASN A 171 -5.11 4.57 9.21
C ASN A 171 -4.41 3.54 10.12
N ARG A 172 -3.27 3.89 10.70
CA ARG A 172 -2.36 2.91 11.31
C ARG A 172 -2.98 2.05 12.41
N PHE A 173 -3.76 2.63 13.32
CA PHE A 173 -4.32 1.88 14.44
C PHE A 173 -5.36 0.86 13.98
N HIS A 174 -6.24 1.25 13.04
CA HIS A 174 -7.24 0.32 12.50
C HIS A 174 -6.60 -0.80 11.67
N ASP A 175 -5.47 -0.54 11.01
CA ASP A 175 -4.77 -1.55 10.23
C ASP A 175 -4.26 -2.68 11.12
N LEU A 176 -3.67 -2.31 12.25
CA LEU A 176 -3.17 -3.27 13.23
C LEU A 176 -4.29 -4.07 13.87
N ILE A 177 -5.41 -3.43 14.24
CA ILE A 177 -6.60 -4.11 14.78
C ILE A 177 -7.11 -5.18 13.81
N ARG A 178 -7.27 -4.81 12.53
CA ARG A 178 -7.85 -5.70 11.52
C ARG A 178 -6.96 -6.91 11.22
N ILE A 179 -5.65 -6.78 11.39
CA ILE A 179 -4.71 -7.92 11.29
C ILE A 179 -4.75 -8.75 12.55
N ALA A 180 -4.75 -8.13 13.73
CA ALA A 180 -4.87 -8.82 15.00
C ALA A 180 -6.11 -9.72 15.04
N PHE A 181 -7.29 -9.20 14.66
CA PHE A 181 -8.51 -10.02 14.56
C PHE A 181 -8.38 -11.17 13.56
N ARG A 182 -7.86 -10.92 12.36
CA ARG A 182 -7.74 -11.98 11.34
C ARG A 182 -6.74 -13.06 11.69
N ARG A 183 -5.68 -12.70 12.41
CA ARG A 183 -4.69 -13.66 12.91
C ARG A 183 -5.13 -14.30 14.24
N ASN A 184 -6.23 -13.83 14.83
CA ASN A 184 -6.64 -14.15 16.19
C ASN A 184 -5.47 -13.96 17.18
N ASP A 185 -4.75 -12.84 17.02
CA ASP A 185 -3.53 -12.51 17.74
C ASP A 185 -3.52 -11.05 18.20
N PRO A 186 -4.07 -10.77 19.40
CA PRO A 186 -3.98 -9.45 20.03
C PRO A 186 -2.55 -8.94 20.21
N ALA A 187 -1.56 -9.83 20.29
CA ALA A 187 -0.16 -9.44 20.45
C ALA A 187 0.37 -8.71 19.20
N TYR A 188 -0.22 -8.93 18.03
CA TYR A 188 0.14 -8.22 16.80
C TYR A 188 -0.02 -6.71 16.94
N LEU A 189 -1.14 -6.25 17.52
CA LEU A 189 -1.41 -4.85 17.82
C LEU A 189 -0.61 -4.40 19.04
N SER A 190 -0.70 -5.15 20.15
CA SER A 190 -0.19 -4.69 21.44
C SER A 190 1.33 -4.48 21.42
N ASN A 191 2.09 -5.39 20.81
CA ASN A 191 3.55 -5.28 20.71
C ASN A 191 3.95 -4.04 19.89
N ARG A 192 3.35 -3.85 18.71
CA ARG A 192 3.67 -2.72 17.82
C ARG A 192 3.30 -1.36 18.40
N VAL A 193 2.21 -1.27 19.17
CA VAL A 193 1.84 -0.02 19.84
C VAL A 193 2.74 0.22 21.04
N ALA A 194 3.01 -0.80 21.85
CA ALA A 194 3.85 -0.71 23.03
C ALA A 194 5.30 -0.33 22.70
N GLU A 195 5.84 -0.77 21.57
CA GLU A 195 7.20 -0.40 21.10
C GLU A 195 7.42 1.10 20.94
N LYS A 196 6.36 1.90 20.82
CA LYS A 196 6.46 3.37 20.78
C LYS A 196 6.78 4.01 22.13
N TYR A 197 6.69 3.25 23.22
CA TYR A 197 6.78 3.75 24.58
C TYR A 197 8.03 3.18 25.28
N THR A 198 8.72 4.03 26.06
CA THR A 198 9.89 3.63 26.85
C THR A 198 9.49 3.24 28.28
N ASP A 199 8.78 4.13 28.98
CA ASP A 199 8.64 4.06 30.44
C ASP A 199 7.44 3.18 30.88
N ASN A 200 6.39 3.13 30.06
CA ASN A 200 5.15 2.39 30.34
C ASN A 200 4.86 1.29 29.31
N LYS A 201 5.89 0.83 28.59
CA LYS A 201 5.78 -0.19 27.52
C LYS A 201 4.94 -1.41 27.94
N GLU A 202 5.27 -2.01 29.08
CA GLU A 202 4.61 -3.25 29.52
C GLU A 202 3.15 -3.02 29.97
N ALA A 203 2.86 -1.86 30.56
CA ALA A 203 1.49 -1.47 30.90
C ALA A 203 0.63 -1.27 29.64
N ILE A 204 1.18 -0.61 28.61
CA ILE A 204 0.49 -0.44 27.31
C ILE A 204 0.27 -1.78 26.62
N ARG A 205 1.30 -2.64 26.57
CA ARG A 205 1.21 -3.99 26.01
C ARG A 205 0.08 -4.77 26.69
N THR A 206 0.10 -4.84 28.02
CA THR A 206 -0.91 -5.55 28.81
C THR A 206 -2.32 -5.01 28.57
N LYS A 207 -2.50 -3.68 28.54
CA LYS A 207 -3.80 -3.05 28.29
C LYS A 207 -4.38 -3.41 26.92
N LEU A 208 -3.52 -3.46 25.90
CA LEU A 208 -3.93 -3.73 24.52
C LEU A 208 -4.04 -5.22 24.18
N MET A 209 -3.65 -6.13 25.09
CA MET A 209 -3.98 -7.55 24.96
C MET A 209 -5.48 -7.82 25.12
N ASP A 210 -6.21 -6.94 25.80
CA ASP A 210 -7.67 -7.03 25.96
C ASP A 210 -8.37 -6.21 24.87
N GLU A 211 -9.09 -6.91 24.00
CA GLU A 211 -9.82 -6.34 22.86
C GLU A 211 -10.89 -5.32 23.27
N ASN A 212 -11.40 -5.42 24.51
CA ASN A 212 -12.37 -4.46 25.05
C ASN A 212 -11.80 -3.05 25.25
N ASN A 213 -10.47 -2.90 25.17
CA ASN A 213 -9.75 -1.63 25.31
C ASN A 213 -9.40 -0.98 23.95
N TRP A 214 -9.79 -1.59 22.82
CA TRP A 214 -9.42 -1.11 21.49
C TRP A 214 -10.31 0.03 20.98
N TYR A 215 -11.48 0.22 21.58
CA TYR A 215 -12.47 1.21 21.18
C TYR A 215 -12.78 2.17 22.33
N LEU A 216 -13.15 3.40 21.98
CA LEU A 216 -13.71 4.34 22.93
C LEU A 216 -15.09 3.83 23.39
N ARG A 217 -15.40 4.05 24.67
CA ARG A 217 -16.70 3.75 25.27
C ARG A 217 -17.50 5.02 25.48
#